data_AF-A0A8C7I9Y3-F1
#
_entry.id   AF-A0A8C7I9Y3-F1
#
_cell.length_a   1.000
_cell.length_b   1.000
_cell.length_c   1.000
_cell.angle_alpha   90.00
_cell.angle_beta   90.00
_cell.angle_gamma   90.00
#
_symmetry.space_group_name_H-M   'P 1'
#
loop_
_entity.id
_entity.type
_entity.pdbx_description
1 polymer ?
#
loop_
_entity_poly.entity_id
_entity_poly.type
_entity_poly.pdbx_seq_one_letter_code
_entity_poly.pdbx_strand_id
1 'polypeptide(L)' 'MSLSYQIIIFPVDDSYKKKDLIEACHSVELARLATDTSDWIKVDSWEMIC' A
#
# COMPACT_ATOMS: atom_id res chain seq x y z
N MET A 1 13.79 -26.33 -2.57
CA MET A 1 13.71 -24.89 -2.21
C MET A 1 12.50 -24.31 -2.93
N SER A 2 11.42 -24.01 -2.22
CA SER A 2 10.29 -23.27 -2.79
C SER A 2 10.68 -21.80 -2.82
N LEU A 3 10.76 -21.19 -4.00
CA LEU A 3 10.89 -19.74 -4.12
C LEU A 3 9.51 -19.15 -3.82
N SER A 4 9.36 -18.56 -2.64
CA SER A 4 8.16 -17.80 -2.29
C SER A 4 8.38 -16.37 -2.76
N TYR A 5 7.56 -15.93 -3.72
CA TYR A 5 7.57 -14.55 -4.21
C TYR A 5 6.60 -13.72 -3.37
N GLN A 6 7.01 -12.51 -3.01
CA GLN A 6 6.20 -11.58 -2.24
C GLN A 6 6.01 -10.30 -3.04
N ILE A 7 4.76 -9.84 -3.14
CA ILE A 7 4.43 -8.53 -3.74
C ILE A 7 4.26 -7.53 -2.61
N ILE A 8 4.86 -6.34 -2.77
CA ILE A 8 4.72 -5.23 -1.84
C ILE A 8 4.07 -4.06 -2.55
N ILE A 9 2.97 -3.56 -1.98
CA ILE A 9 2.27 -2.34 -2.42
C ILE A 9 2.80 -1.19 -1.58
N PHE A 10 3.35 -0.17 -2.26
CA PHE A 10 3.73 1.11 -1.68
C PHE A 10 2.76 2.17 -2.17
N PRO A 11 1.74 2.55 -1.38
CA PRO A 11 0.87 3.63 -1.79
C PRO A 11 1.61 4.96 -1.61
N VAL A 12 1.31 5.90 -2.51
CA VAL A 12 2.04 7.17 -2.62
C VAL A 12 1.55 8.20 -1.59
N ASP A 13 2.48 9.03 -1.15
CA ASP A 13 2.23 10.14 -0.23
C ASP A 13 1.45 11.30 -0.88
N ASP A 14 0.77 12.10 -0.04
CA ASP A 14 -0.01 13.26 -0.48
C ASP A 14 0.86 14.36 -1.12
N SER A 15 2.15 14.40 -0.79
CA SER A 15 3.12 15.29 -1.44
C SER A 15 3.30 15.04 -2.94
N TYR A 16 2.84 13.88 -3.45
CA TYR A 16 2.79 13.61 -4.88
C TYR A 16 1.86 14.56 -5.65
N LYS A 17 0.90 15.20 -4.97
CA LYS A 17 0.03 16.26 -5.50
C LYS A 17 -0.72 15.89 -6.79
N LYS A 18 -1.01 14.61 -7.00
CA LYS A 18 -1.86 14.17 -8.10
C LYS A 18 -3.28 14.70 -7.87
N LYS A 19 -3.86 15.27 -8.93
CA LYS A 19 -5.24 15.76 -8.89
C LYS A 19 -6.19 14.62 -8.52
N ASP A 20 -7.09 14.88 -7.58
CA ASP A 20 -8.09 13.93 -7.06
C ASP A 20 -7.49 12.70 -6.35
N LEU A 21 -6.26 12.82 -5.84
CA LEU A 21 -5.67 11.83 -4.94
C LEU A 21 -6.37 11.91 -3.58
N ILE A 22 -6.82 10.76 -3.08
CA ILE A 22 -7.34 10.62 -1.73
C ILE A 22 -6.19 10.62 -0.73
N GLU A 23 -6.44 11.05 0.50
CA GLU A 23 -5.43 11.11 1.57
C GLU A 23 -4.66 9.78 1.71
N ALA A 24 -3.35 9.89 1.88
CA ALA A 24 -2.43 8.77 1.94
C ALA A 24 -2.84 7.72 2.99
N CYS A 25 -3.26 8.18 4.18
CA CYS A 25 -3.78 7.35 5.26
C CYS A 25 -4.98 6.48 4.84
N HIS A 26 -5.94 7.04 4.09
CA HIS A 26 -7.09 6.29 3.58
C HIS A 26 -6.67 5.26 2.52
N SER A 27 -5.74 5.62 1.64
CA SER A 27 -5.21 4.70 0.62
C SER A 27 -4.54 3.46 1.23
N VAL A 28 -3.75 3.63 2.30
CA VAL A 28 -3.12 2.51 3.02
C VAL A 28 -4.15 1.58 3.61
N GLU A 29 -5.16 2.12 4.29
CA GLU A 29 -6.14 1.29 4.96
C GLU A 29 -6.99 0.50 3.95
N LEU A 30 -7.38 1.14 2.85
CA LEU A 30 -8.06 0.46 1.75
C LEU A 30 -7.20 -0.65 1.14
N ALA A 31 -5.90 -0.40 0.93
CA ALA A 31 -4.98 -1.41 0.41
C ALA A 31 -4.82 -2.58 1.39
N ARG A 32 -4.72 -2.31 2.70
CA ARG A 32 -4.64 -3.36 3.74
C ARG A 32 -5.87 -4.24 3.69
N LEU A 33 -7.06 -3.65 3.74
CA LEU A 33 -8.33 -4.36 3.65
C LEU A 33 -8.46 -5.18 2.36
N ALA A 34 -8.02 -4.63 1.23
CA ALA A 34 -8.04 -5.33 -0.06
C ALA A 34 -7.09 -6.55 -0.11
N THR A 35 -6.04 -6.54 0.70
CA THR A 35 -5.03 -7.61 0.76
C THR A 35 -5.15 -8.51 1.98
N ASP A 36 -6.15 -8.31 2.85
CA ASP A 36 -6.23 -8.97 4.16
C ASP A 36 -6.30 -10.51 4.06
N THR A 37 -6.91 -11.03 3.00
CA THR A 37 -7.00 -12.49 2.75
C THR A 37 -5.81 -13.05 1.96
N SER A 38 -4.77 -12.25 1.72
CA SER A 38 -3.61 -12.64 0.90
C SER A 38 -2.38 -12.88 1.75
N ASP A 39 -1.81 -14.08 1.62
CA ASP A 39 -0.59 -14.46 2.35
C ASP A 39 0.70 -13.96 1.69
N TRP A 40 0.62 -13.55 0.41
CA TRP A 40 1.79 -13.26 -0.43
C TRP A 40 1.86 -11.81 -0.93
N ILE A 41 0.82 -11.01 -0.65
CA ILE A 41 0.79 -9.57 -0.93
C ILE A 41 0.83 -8.82 0.41
N LYS A 42 1.70 -7.84 0.54
CA LYS A 42 1.80 -6.95 1.71
C LYS A 42 1.72 -5.49 1.30
N VAL A 43 1.28 -4.66 2.23
CA VAL A 43 1.25 -3.20 2.07
C VAL A 43 2.30 -2.61 3.00
N ASP A 44 3.18 -1.78 2.45
CA ASP A 44 4.21 -1.06 3.19
C ASP A 44 3.92 0.44 3.09
N SER A 45 3.89 1.12 4.24
CA SER A 45 3.57 2.54 4.36
C SER A 45 4.81 3.39 4.69
N TRP A 46 6.02 2.91 4.44
CA TRP A 46 7.26 3.64 4.70
C TRP A 46 7.27 5.03 4.06
N GLU A 47 6.85 5.16 2.80
CA GLU A 47 6.89 6.43 2.09
C GLU A 47 5.81 7.44 2.53
N MET A 48 4.90 7.05 3.43
CA MET A 48 3.75 7.85 3.80
C MET A 48 4.01 8.83 4.94
N ILE A 49 3.53 10.06 4.78
CA ILE A 49 3.43 11.08 5.81
C ILE A 49 1.98 11.53 5.88
N CYS A 50 1.29 11.11 6.94
CA CYS A 50 0.14 11.83 7.47
C CYS A 50 0.69 12.81 8.55
#